data_AF-A0A5C6VBL5-F1
#
_entry.id   AF-A0A5C6VBL5-F1
#
_cell.length_a   1.000
_cell.length_b   1.000
_cell.length_c   1.000
_cell.angle_alpha   90.00
_cell.angle_beta   90.00
_cell.angle_gamma   90.00
#
_symmetry.space_group_name_H-M   'P 1'
#
loop_
_entity.id
_entity.type
_entity.pdbx_description
1 polymer ?
#
loop_
_entity_poly.entity_id
_entity_poly.type
_entity_poly.pdbx_seq_one_letter_code
_entity_poly.pdbx_strand_id
1 'polypeptide(L)'
;MDKKLHYILSFGLFLSLAISSCKKEDEAGSAPEIALQGMTKTTVEEFKDSVFAVIEYYDEQGDIGDENPDVNSLEMWDERYENPEQYRLPPVTPNGEKLRVRGTIRVYIPTLIRRSTEEDQEQTYLHFRLKDRAGNWSNTVRSPLMTITPRQN
;
A
#
# COMPACT_ATOMS: atom_id res chain seq x y z
N MET A 1 65.70 -19.49 -7.93
CA MET A 1 64.34 -19.19 -7.44
C MET A 1 63.56 -20.48 -7.47
N ASP A 2 63.24 -21.03 -6.30
CA ASP A 2 62.77 -22.42 -6.17
C ASP A 2 61.38 -22.63 -6.76
N LYS A 3 61.21 -23.69 -7.56
CA LYS A 3 59.92 -24.04 -8.20
C LYS A 3 58.78 -24.24 -7.20
N LYS A 4 59.11 -24.56 -5.94
CA LYS A 4 58.16 -24.62 -4.81
C LYS A 4 57.60 -23.25 -4.43
N LEU A 5 58.39 -22.19 -4.52
CA LEU A 5 57.95 -20.81 -4.25
C LEU A 5 56.96 -20.33 -5.33
N HIS A 6 57.16 -20.72 -6.59
CA HIS A 6 56.20 -20.45 -7.67
C HIS A 6 54.88 -21.22 -7.51
N TYR A 7 54.90 -22.47 -7.05
CA TYR A 7 53.67 -23.22 -6.80
C TYR A 7 52.82 -22.63 -5.66
N ILE A 8 53.46 -22.14 -4.60
CA ILE A 8 52.78 -21.53 -3.45
C ILE A 8 52.17 -20.17 -3.84
N LEU A 9 52.90 -19.35 -4.60
CA LEU A 9 52.39 -18.09 -5.16
C LEU A 9 51.27 -18.30 -6.18
N SER A 10 51.36 -19.34 -7.01
CA SER A 10 50.33 -19.70 -8.00
C SER A 10 49.06 -20.28 -7.37
N PHE A 11 49.18 -21.02 -6.27
CA PHE A 11 48.03 -21.61 -5.57
C PHE A 11 47.27 -20.59 -4.72
N GLY A 12 47.97 -19.62 -4.12
CA GLY A 12 47.36 -18.50 -3.40
C GLY A 12 46.54 -17.58 -4.33
N LEU A 13 47.01 -17.36 -5.56
CA LEU A 13 46.33 -16.51 -6.54
C LEU A 13 45.04 -17.15 -7.09
N PHE A 14 44.97 -18.47 -7.17
CA PHE A 14 43.76 -19.17 -7.65
C PHE A 14 42.65 -19.24 -6.58
N LEU A 15 43.03 -19.23 -5.29
CA LEU A 15 42.08 -19.27 -4.17
C LEU A 15 41.40 -17.92 -3.91
N SER A 16 42.02 -16.80 -4.29
CA SER A 16 41.46 -15.45 -4.14
C SER A 16 40.35 -15.09 -5.15
N LEU A 17 40.19 -15.83 -6.25
CA LEU A 17 39.15 -15.54 -7.25
C LEU A 17 37.78 -16.21 -6.97
N ALA A 18 37.67 -17.05 -5.93
CA ALA A 18 36.46 -17.85 -5.70
C ALA A 18 35.36 -17.15 -4.86
N ILE A 19 35.55 -15.91 -4.41
CA ILE A 19 34.61 -15.23 -3.49
C ILE A 19 33.80 -14.08 -4.11
N SER A 20 33.85 -13.87 -5.42
CA SER A 20 32.91 -12.98 -6.12
C SER A 20 31.58 -13.68 -6.43
N SER A 21 30.87 -14.13 -5.39
CA SER A 21 29.43 -14.38 -5.52
C SER A 21 28.71 -13.05 -5.29
N CYS A 22 28.51 -12.29 -6.37
CA CYS A 22 27.52 -11.20 -6.36
C CYS A 22 26.16 -11.83 -6.06
N LYS A 23 25.69 -11.69 -4.82
CA LYS A 23 24.25 -11.75 -4.57
C LYS A 23 23.65 -10.60 -5.36
N LYS A 24 22.69 -10.87 -6.24
CA LYS A 24 21.82 -9.81 -6.74
C LYS A 24 21.18 -9.21 -5.49
N GLU A 25 21.50 -7.96 -5.19
CA GLU A 25 20.67 -7.16 -4.31
C GLU A 25 19.26 -7.23 -4.91
N ASP A 26 18.31 -7.77 -4.15
CA ASP A 26 16.90 -7.63 -4.48
C ASP A 26 16.64 -6.12 -4.43
N GLU A 27 16.67 -5.48 -5.60
CA GLU A 27 16.26 -4.10 -5.73
C GLU A 27 14.89 -3.99 -5.06
N ALA A 28 14.77 -3.07 -4.09
CA ALA A 28 13.48 -2.78 -3.47
C ALA A 28 12.47 -2.59 -4.60
N GLY A 29 11.39 -3.39 -4.59
CA GLY A 29 10.36 -3.35 -5.63
C GLY A 29 9.86 -1.91 -5.83
N SER A 30 9.43 -1.58 -7.04
CA SER A 30 8.80 -0.28 -7.29
C SER A 30 7.54 -0.17 -6.45
N ALA A 31 7.35 0.98 -5.81
CA ALA A 31 6.17 1.20 -4.98
C ALA A 31 4.89 1.15 -5.85
N PRO A 32 3.77 0.66 -5.29
CA PRO A 32 2.50 0.67 -6.01
C PRO A 32 2.03 2.10 -6.28
N GLU A 33 1.28 2.30 -7.36
CA GLU A 33 0.65 3.58 -7.71
C GLU A 33 -0.87 3.45 -7.58
N ILE A 34 -1.53 4.47 -7.04
CA ILE A 34 -2.99 4.49 -6.89
C ILE A 34 -3.64 5.79 -7.37
N ALA A 35 -4.90 5.67 -7.79
CA ALA A 35 -5.75 6.79 -8.18
C ALA A 35 -7.20 6.58 -7.68
N LEU A 36 -7.84 7.65 -7.23
CA LEU A 36 -9.28 7.61 -6.90
C LEU A 36 -10.09 7.70 -8.20
N GLN A 37 -10.82 6.64 -8.56
CA GLN A 37 -11.73 6.66 -9.70
C GLN A 37 -13.06 7.32 -9.37
N GLY A 38 -13.54 7.21 -8.12
CA GLY A 38 -14.75 7.88 -7.70
C GLY A 38 -15.28 7.41 -6.35
N MET A 39 -16.34 8.08 -5.91
CA MET A 39 -17.08 7.76 -4.70
C MET A 39 -18.57 7.74 -4.99
N THR A 40 -19.33 6.88 -4.29
CA THR A 40 -20.78 6.78 -4.50
C THR A 40 -21.55 8.02 -4.04
N LYS A 41 -21.02 8.75 -3.07
CA LYS A 41 -21.59 9.99 -2.52
C LYS A 41 -20.46 10.89 -2.02
N THR A 42 -20.69 12.20 -2.06
CA THR A 42 -19.86 13.23 -1.40
C THR A 42 -20.62 14.02 -0.34
N THR A 43 -21.94 13.83 -0.26
CA THR A 43 -22.79 14.32 0.84
C THR A 43 -23.42 13.12 1.52
N VAL A 44 -23.28 13.02 2.85
CA VAL A 44 -23.73 11.88 3.64
C VAL A 44 -24.53 12.33 4.85
N GLU A 45 -25.62 11.60 5.11
CA GLU A 45 -26.39 11.72 6.34
C GLU A 45 -25.80 10.81 7.44
N GLU A 46 -25.39 11.37 8.56
CA GLU A 46 -24.77 10.61 9.66
C GLU A 46 -25.70 9.49 10.19
N PHE A 47 -25.11 8.36 10.60
CA PHE A 47 -25.83 7.16 11.10
C PHE A 47 -26.79 6.49 10.10
N LYS A 48 -26.79 6.88 8.83
CA LYS A 48 -27.68 6.33 7.80
C LYS A 48 -26.94 5.98 6.52
N ASP A 49 -26.15 6.90 6.02
CA ASP A 49 -25.44 6.71 4.76
C ASP A 49 -24.11 5.98 4.94
N SER A 50 -23.84 5.12 3.96
CA SER A 50 -22.53 4.54 3.72
C SER A 50 -22.00 4.97 2.35
N VAL A 51 -20.68 4.91 2.20
CA VAL A 51 -20.00 5.33 0.97
C VAL A 51 -19.10 4.22 0.48
N PHE A 52 -19.03 4.05 -0.83
CA PHE A 52 -17.96 3.27 -1.45
C PHE A 52 -17.00 4.20 -2.19
N ALA A 53 -15.71 4.07 -1.93
CA ALA A 53 -14.65 4.63 -2.74
C ALA A 53 -14.08 3.54 -3.66
N VAL A 54 -13.82 3.88 -4.93
CA VAL A 54 -13.18 2.99 -5.89
C VAL A 54 -11.78 3.51 -6.17
N ILE A 55 -10.78 2.75 -5.74
CA ILE A 55 -9.36 3.06 -5.91
C ILE A 55 -8.80 2.17 -7.01
N GLU A 56 -8.28 2.75 -8.08
CA GLU A 56 -7.45 2.02 -9.04
C GLU A 56 -6.05 1.87 -8.49
N TYR A 57 -5.43 0.71 -8.71
CA TYR A 57 -4.05 0.45 -8.39
C TYR A 57 -3.28 -0.10 -9.60
N TYR A 58 -1.99 0.19 -9.63
CA TYR A 58 -1.01 -0.40 -10.52
C TYR A 58 0.21 -0.81 -9.69
N ASP A 59 0.72 -2.00 -9.95
CA ASP A 59 1.88 -2.54 -9.26
C ASP A 59 2.70 -3.42 -10.23
N GLU A 60 4.02 -3.29 -10.20
CA GLU A 60 4.87 -3.93 -11.19
C GLU A 60 5.24 -5.36 -10.81
N GLN A 61 5.23 -5.67 -9.51
CA GLN A 61 5.66 -6.95 -8.97
C GLN A 61 4.47 -7.84 -8.58
N GLY A 62 3.27 -7.28 -8.44
CA GLY A 62 2.07 -8.03 -8.10
C GLY A 62 2.03 -8.42 -6.63
N ASP A 63 2.63 -7.63 -5.77
CA ASP A 63 2.79 -7.92 -4.35
C ASP A 63 1.94 -7.05 -3.43
N ILE A 64 0.82 -6.55 -3.94
CA ILE A 64 -0.28 -6.00 -3.13
C ILE A 64 -1.03 -7.13 -2.38
N GLY A 65 -1.29 -6.87 -1.10
CA GLY A 65 -2.05 -7.77 -0.21
C GLY A 65 -1.22 -8.91 0.37
N ASP A 66 -1.72 -9.55 1.42
CA ASP A 66 -0.97 -10.57 2.18
C ASP A 66 -1.84 -11.78 2.55
N GLU A 67 -1.24 -12.97 2.51
CA GLU A 67 -1.86 -14.22 2.96
C GLU A 67 -2.10 -14.21 4.46
N ASN A 68 -1.19 -13.61 5.23
CA ASN A 68 -1.33 -13.47 6.66
C ASN A 68 -2.53 -12.56 6.99
N PRO A 69 -3.55 -13.06 7.71
CA PRO A 69 -4.72 -12.26 8.06
C PRO A 69 -4.43 -11.09 8.99
N ASP A 70 -3.28 -11.09 9.67
CA ASP A 70 -2.89 -10.06 10.62
C ASP A 70 -2.10 -8.90 9.98
N VAL A 71 -1.87 -8.95 8.65
CA VAL A 71 -1.13 -7.91 7.92
C VAL A 71 -2.11 -6.99 7.19
N ASN A 72 -2.02 -5.70 7.50
CA ASN A 72 -2.79 -4.65 6.84
C ASN A 72 -2.00 -4.06 5.67
N SER A 73 -2.68 -3.84 4.54
CA SER A 73 -2.07 -3.34 3.30
C SER A 73 -2.75 -2.09 2.76
N LEU A 74 -3.89 -1.69 3.31
CA LEU A 74 -4.60 -0.46 2.96
C LEU A 74 -4.74 0.39 4.20
N GLU A 75 -4.39 1.66 4.08
CA GLU A 75 -4.74 2.67 5.07
C GLU A 75 -5.78 3.62 4.50
N MET A 76 -6.75 3.95 5.33
CA MET A 76 -7.72 5.01 5.09
C MET A 76 -7.78 5.89 6.33
N TRP A 77 -7.86 7.20 6.14
CA TRP A 77 -8.12 8.09 7.26
C TRP A 77 -8.96 9.28 6.85
N ASP A 78 -9.73 9.76 7.81
CA ASP A 78 -10.40 11.04 7.74
C ASP A 78 -9.40 12.10 8.21
N GLU A 79 -9.22 13.18 7.44
CA GLU A 79 -8.24 14.24 7.70
C GLU A 79 -8.41 14.90 9.09
N ARG A 80 -9.58 14.74 9.70
CA ARG A 80 -9.88 15.23 11.05
C ARG A 80 -9.24 14.41 12.17
N TYR A 81 -8.71 13.21 11.89
CA TYR A 81 -8.07 12.32 12.86
C TYR A 81 -6.60 12.07 12.51
N GLU A 82 -5.77 11.89 13.54
CA GLU A 82 -4.32 11.69 13.36
C GLU A 82 -3.96 10.27 12.91
N ASN A 83 -4.74 9.27 13.33
CA ASN A 83 -4.41 7.86 13.13
C ASN A 83 -5.23 7.26 11.99
N PRO A 84 -4.59 6.52 11.06
CA PRO A 84 -5.31 5.82 10.02
C PRO A 84 -5.99 4.56 10.54
N GLU A 85 -7.12 4.27 9.92
CA GLU A 85 -7.73 2.95 9.94
C GLU A 85 -6.99 2.06 8.94
N GLN A 86 -6.72 0.84 9.36
CA GLN A 86 -5.94 -0.11 8.57
C GLN A 86 -6.81 -1.31 8.19
N TYR A 87 -6.66 -1.75 6.94
CA TYR A 87 -7.48 -2.79 6.34
C TYR A 87 -6.58 -3.87 5.72
N ARG A 88 -6.99 -5.12 5.93
CA ARG A 88 -6.40 -6.27 5.24
C ARG A 88 -6.86 -6.32 3.79
N LEU A 89 -5.92 -6.57 2.88
CA LEU A 89 -6.22 -7.02 1.52
C LEU A 89 -5.67 -8.44 1.31
N PRO A 90 -6.44 -9.36 0.72
CA PRO A 90 -5.88 -10.63 0.26
C PRO A 90 -4.89 -10.38 -0.90
N PRO A 91 -3.96 -11.31 -1.18
CA PRO A 91 -3.05 -11.19 -2.31
C PRO A 91 -3.82 -11.05 -3.62
N VAL A 92 -3.38 -10.10 -4.45
CA VAL A 92 -3.99 -9.87 -5.78
C VAL A 92 -3.43 -10.79 -6.87
N THR A 93 -2.37 -11.53 -6.55
CA THR A 93 -1.72 -12.52 -7.41
C THR A 93 -1.55 -13.85 -6.69
N PRO A 94 -1.38 -14.98 -7.42
CA PRO A 94 -0.96 -16.23 -6.81
C PRO A 94 0.38 -16.10 -6.08
N ASN A 95 0.53 -16.85 -4.98
CA ASN A 95 1.75 -16.78 -4.16
C ASN A 95 3.01 -17.13 -4.94
N GLY A 96 4.03 -16.27 -4.79
CA GLY A 96 5.35 -16.45 -5.40
C GLY A 96 5.44 -15.98 -6.86
N GLU A 97 4.33 -15.58 -7.48
CA GLU A 97 4.33 -15.04 -8.84
C GLU A 97 4.65 -13.55 -8.83
N LYS A 98 5.60 -13.14 -9.69
CA LYS A 98 5.89 -11.73 -9.93
C LYS A 98 5.20 -11.29 -11.21
N LEU A 99 4.06 -10.62 -11.07
CA LEU A 99 3.22 -10.20 -12.19
C LEU A 99 2.90 -8.73 -12.10
N ARG A 100 3.07 -8.01 -13.21
CA ARG A 100 2.55 -6.65 -13.31
C ARG A 100 1.03 -6.69 -13.30
N VAL A 101 0.40 -5.99 -12.37
CA VAL A 101 -1.05 -6.00 -12.16
C VAL A 101 -1.63 -4.60 -12.18
N ARG A 102 -2.88 -4.52 -12.63
CA ARG A 102 -3.73 -3.34 -12.52
C ARG A 102 -5.12 -3.80 -12.15
N GLY A 103 -5.75 -3.10 -11.22
CA GLY A 103 -7.08 -3.46 -10.75
C GLY A 103 -7.74 -2.34 -9.97
N THR A 104 -8.86 -2.67 -9.33
CA THR A 104 -9.58 -1.74 -8.46
C THR A 104 -9.85 -2.36 -7.10
N ILE A 105 -9.82 -1.52 -6.06
CA ILE A 105 -10.22 -1.84 -4.70
C ILE A 105 -11.44 -1.00 -4.38
N ARG A 106 -12.51 -1.66 -3.95
CA ARG A 106 -13.74 -0.99 -3.50
C ARG A 106 -13.74 -0.93 -1.98
N VAL A 107 -13.48 0.25 -1.44
CA VAL A 107 -13.43 0.50 0.01
C VAL A 107 -14.82 0.84 0.50
N TYR A 108 -15.33 0.11 1.49
CA TYR A 108 -16.61 0.38 2.14
C TYR A 108 -16.41 1.24 3.38
N ILE A 109 -17.06 2.40 3.41
CA ILE A 109 -17.02 3.36 4.52
C ILE A 109 -18.40 3.33 5.18
N PRO A 110 -18.54 2.69 6.36
CA PRO A 110 -19.85 2.39 6.93
C PRO A 110 -20.62 3.63 7.35
N THR A 111 -19.95 4.65 7.90
CA THR A 111 -20.56 5.94 8.22
C THR A 111 -19.48 7.00 8.41
N LEU A 112 -19.82 8.26 8.12
CA LEU A 112 -19.08 9.42 8.59
C LEU A 112 -19.97 10.19 9.55
N ILE A 113 -19.39 10.61 10.67
CA ILE A 113 -20.10 11.33 11.73
C ILE A 113 -19.51 12.72 11.91
N ARG A 114 -20.37 13.66 12.32
CA ARG A 114 -19.91 14.97 12.78
C ARG A 114 -19.27 14.83 14.16
N ARG A 115 -18.24 15.63 14.44
CA ARG A 115 -17.55 15.74 15.73
C ARG A 115 -18.30 16.68 16.69
N SER A 116 -19.14 17.57 16.15
CA SER A 116 -19.98 18.48 16.91
C SER A 116 -21.41 18.47 16.39
N THR A 117 -22.38 18.67 17.28
CA THR A 117 -23.80 18.82 16.94
C THR A 117 -24.23 20.27 16.76
N GLU A 118 -23.33 21.23 16.97
CA GLU A 118 -23.64 22.68 16.92
C GLU A 118 -23.82 23.20 15.49
N GLU A 119 -23.13 22.60 14.53
CA GLU A 119 -23.15 23.00 13.12
C GLU A 119 -24.09 22.09 12.31
N ASP A 120 -24.85 22.68 11.38
CA ASP A 120 -25.78 21.92 10.52
C ASP A 120 -25.07 21.05 9.47
N GLN A 121 -23.75 21.14 9.37
CA GLN A 121 -22.91 20.25 8.56
C GLN A 121 -21.45 20.28 9.03
N GLU A 122 -20.69 19.24 8.69
CA GLU A 122 -19.23 19.22 8.81
C GLU A 122 -18.60 18.76 7.52
N GLN A 123 -17.40 19.26 7.21
CA GLN A 123 -16.68 18.92 6.01
C GLN A 123 -15.35 18.23 6.32
N THR A 124 -14.95 17.29 5.46
CA THR A 124 -13.67 16.60 5.58
C THR A 124 -13.19 16.07 4.23
N TYR A 125 -11.93 15.63 4.19
CA TYR A 125 -11.39 14.78 3.16
C TYR A 125 -11.03 13.40 3.74
N LEU A 126 -11.21 12.37 2.92
CA LEU A 126 -10.69 11.04 3.18
C LEU A 126 -9.42 10.83 2.38
N HIS A 127 -8.48 10.12 2.96
CA HIS A 127 -7.21 9.80 2.34
C HIS A 127 -7.00 8.29 2.31
N PHE A 128 -6.29 7.82 1.28
CA PHE A 128 -6.01 6.40 1.08
C PHE A 128 -4.56 6.20 0.64
N ARG A 129 -3.91 5.14 1.10
CA ARG A 129 -2.63 4.65 0.57
C ARG A 129 -2.52 3.13 0.70
N LEU A 130 -1.73 2.51 -0.17
CA LEU A 130 -1.47 1.07 -0.18
C LEU A 130 -0.03 0.78 0.22
N LYS A 131 0.16 -0.37 0.87
CA LYS A 131 1.46 -0.97 1.15
C LYS A 131 1.58 -2.30 0.42
N ASP A 132 2.67 -2.50 -0.29
CA ASP A 132 3.03 -3.80 -0.85
C ASP A 132 3.67 -4.71 0.22
N ARG A 133 3.95 -5.97 -0.15
CA ARG A 133 4.63 -6.94 0.74
C ARG A 133 6.12 -6.64 0.92
N ALA A 134 6.76 -5.95 -0.02
CA ALA A 134 8.13 -5.44 0.14
C ALA A 134 8.23 -4.29 1.16
N GLY A 135 7.09 -3.71 1.52
CA GLY A 135 6.94 -2.67 2.53
C GLY A 135 6.93 -1.24 1.97
N ASN A 136 6.89 -1.07 0.64
CA ASN A 136 6.81 0.23 0.01
C ASN A 136 5.38 0.78 0.07
N TRP A 137 5.29 2.10 0.26
CA TRP A 137 4.02 2.81 0.28
C TRP A 137 3.75 3.48 -1.07
N SER A 138 2.51 3.42 -1.52
CA SER A 138 2.04 4.18 -2.67
C SER A 138 2.03 5.69 -2.40
N ASN A 139 1.76 6.46 -3.47
CA ASN A 139 1.23 7.81 -3.31
C ASN A 139 -0.06 7.81 -2.47
N THR A 140 -0.35 8.93 -1.81
CA THR A 140 -1.63 9.14 -1.12
C THR A 140 -2.64 9.77 -2.07
N VAL A 141 -3.85 9.24 -2.11
CA VAL A 141 -4.98 9.84 -2.84
C VAL A 141 -5.97 10.44 -1.86
N ARG A 142 -6.56 11.57 -2.25
CA ARG A 142 -7.55 12.30 -1.45
C ARG A 142 -8.91 12.23 -2.13
N SER A 143 -9.97 12.12 -1.34
CA SER A 143 -11.34 12.25 -1.80
C SER A 143 -11.64 13.66 -2.33
N PRO A 144 -12.77 13.84 -3.06
CA PRO A 144 -13.45 15.12 -3.09
C PRO A 144 -13.84 15.58 -1.67
N LEU A 145 -14.22 16.85 -1.54
CA LEU A 145 -14.74 17.38 -0.28
C LEU A 145 -16.00 16.62 0.12
N MET A 146 -15.96 15.96 1.27
CA MET A 146 -17.10 15.26 1.87
C MET A 146 -17.87 16.23 2.75
N THR A 147 -19.20 16.22 2.66
CA THR A 147 -20.12 16.98 3.52
C THR A 147 -20.96 16.01 4.34
N ILE A 148 -20.97 16.18 5.65
CA ILE A 148 -21.68 15.33 6.61
C ILE A 148 -22.82 16.16 7.19
N THR A 149 -24.06 15.70 7.05
CA THR A 149 -25.26 16.38 7.55
C THR A 149 -25.90 15.60 8.72
N PRO A 150 -26.60 16.27 9.65
CA PRO A 150 -27.37 15.61 10.69
C PRO A 150 -28.39 14.64 10.10
N ARG A 151 -28.69 13.58 10.87
CA ARG A 151 -29.80 12.68 10.56
C ARG A 151 -31.12 13.46 10.56
N GLN A 152 -31.89 13.36 9.48
CA GLN A 152 -33.25 13.89 9.44
C GLN A 152 -34.24 12.81 9.90
N ASN A 153 -35.15 13.20 10.80
CA ASN A 153 -36.18 12.31 11.35
C ASN A 153 -37.18 11.85 10.30
#